data_AF-A0A286AL63-F1
#
_entry.id   AF-A0A286AL63-F1
#
_cell.length_a   1.000
_cell.length_b   1.000
_cell.length_c   1.000
_cell.angle_alpha   90.00
_cell.angle_beta   90.00
_cell.angle_gamma   90.00
#
_symmetry.space_group_name_H-M   'P 1'
#
loop_
_entity.id
_entity.type
_entity.pdbx_description
1 polymer ?
#
loop_
_entity_poly.entity_id
_entity_poly.type
_entity_poly.pdbx_seq_one_letter_code
_entity_poly.pdbx_strand_id
1 'polypeptide(L)'
;MGSFFESVTDKAQTGSIKPQTFSGSGSDPDALIPVSEFIKYVEAFEQEYPNFSPEQTLTYIRQWYYNSVLGIEGLKFRTLIPDAGIITAPPPIWVDRNRFFQSVQHLKAKADENGVQDNPSPYLVEPSGEKIDIGHAFLGLDALIHRRTEAPYTTFGIPNIDPANWVADLAVAIQWITKHEDNGKPDTSAPKKAASLVKPYLDEYYKMSAPDPDLLGDADSFGLWLQWSTRPRRVLSQVLRSYYLGDSVDTLTVKRRWQIFCKFPDPKDSLVMFPFTQSGNQISWDSSIIPRWTIRIERLTDLLIKGSEGVLTATWSSLSAPPPKQYRDTTKILSRFLDWLKLKLESEIQRP
;
A
#
# COMPACT_ATOMS: atom_id res chain seq x y z
N MET A 1 -42.04 -52.15 -17.05
CA MET A 1 -42.22 -52.44 -15.61
C MET A 1 -40.85 -52.42 -14.95
N GLY A 2 -40.70 -51.68 -13.84
CA GLY A 2 -39.52 -51.67 -12.94
C GLY A 2 -38.41 -50.71 -13.39
N SER A 3 -38.29 -49.48 -12.86
CA SER A 3 -37.79 -49.10 -11.52
C SER A 3 -36.31 -49.45 -11.29
N PHE A 4 -35.42 -48.48 -11.48
CA PHE A 4 -34.16 -48.38 -10.73
C PHE A 4 -33.92 -46.90 -10.39
N PHE A 5 -34.21 -46.58 -9.12
CA PHE A 5 -33.67 -45.44 -8.40
C PHE A 5 -32.39 -45.93 -7.71
N GLU A 6 -31.25 -45.30 -7.97
CA GLU A 6 -30.13 -45.32 -7.02
C GLU A 6 -29.64 -43.89 -6.79
N SER A 7 -29.73 -43.50 -5.52
CA SER A 7 -29.27 -42.24 -4.97
C SER A 7 -27.76 -42.26 -4.78
N VAL A 8 -27.06 -41.25 -5.31
CA VAL A 8 -25.71 -40.91 -4.86
C VAL A 8 -25.84 -39.74 -3.89
N THR A 9 -25.73 -40.03 -2.60
CA THR A 9 -25.57 -39.02 -1.54
C THR A 9 -24.13 -38.56 -1.51
N ASP A 10 -23.91 -37.28 -1.86
CA ASP A 10 -22.68 -36.55 -1.59
C ASP A 10 -22.48 -36.40 -0.06
N LYS A 11 -21.39 -36.95 0.46
CA LYS A 11 -20.88 -36.60 1.78
C LYS A 11 -19.89 -35.44 1.63
N ALA A 12 -20.38 -34.23 1.87
CA ALA A 12 -19.52 -33.07 2.14
C ALA A 12 -18.73 -33.33 3.43
N GLN A 13 -17.40 -33.45 3.30
CA GLN A 13 -16.49 -33.42 4.44
C GLN A 13 -16.36 -31.98 4.93
N THR A 14 -17.07 -31.66 6.01
CA THR A 14 -16.85 -30.48 6.84
C THR A 14 -15.55 -30.68 7.64
N GLY A 15 -14.42 -30.26 7.07
CA GLY A 15 -13.16 -30.16 7.78
C GLY A 15 -13.18 -28.96 8.73
N SER A 16 -13.46 -29.21 10.02
CA SER A 16 -13.23 -28.25 11.10
C SER A 16 -11.73 -28.00 11.23
N ILE A 17 -11.28 -26.80 10.83
CA ILE A 17 -9.93 -26.32 11.08
C ILE A 17 -9.83 -26.04 12.59
N LYS A 18 -9.07 -26.86 13.32
CA LYS A 18 -8.75 -26.58 14.72
C LYS A 18 -7.70 -25.46 14.79
N PRO A 19 -7.85 -24.48 15.70
CA PRO A 19 -6.81 -23.48 15.93
C PRO A 19 -5.57 -24.18 16.48
N GLN A 20 -4.46 -24.09 15.76
CA GLN A 20 -3.16 -24.51 16.28
C GLN A 20 -2.68 -23.44 17.27
N THR A 21 -2.48 -23.84 18.52
CA THR A 21 -1.81 -23.02 19.53
C THR A 21 -0.30 -23.08 19.30
N PHE A 22 0.31 -21.94 18.94
CA PHE A 22 1.76 -21.78 18.88
C PHE A 22 2.24 -20.81 19.96
N SER A 23 3.24 -21.22 20.73
CA SER A 23 3.92 -20.41 21.73
C SER A 23 5.37 -20.16 21.29
N GLY A 24 5.75 -18.89 21.14
CA GLY A 24 7.10 -18.43 20.78
C GLY A 24 7.04 -17.36 19.69
N SER A 25 7.95 -16.38 19.71
CA SER A 25 8.06 -15.25 18.77
C SER A 25 7.95 -15.65 17.30
N GLY A 26 6.72 -15.67 16.76
CA GLY A 26 6.39 -16.14 15.43
C GLY A 26 5.53 -15.12 14.68
N SER A 27 5.31 -15.39 13.40
CA SER A 27 4.38 -14.66 12.54
C SER A 27 3.06 -14.39 13.26
N ASP A 28 2.47 -13.23 13.05
CA ASP A 28 1.16 -12.93 13.59
C ASP A 28 0.10 -13.78 12.86
N PRO A 29 -0.58 -14.73 13.54
CA PRO A 29 -1.57 -15.59 12.89
C PRO A 29 -2.77 -14.80 12.35
N ASP A 30 -2.98 -13.58 12.83
CA ASP A 30 -4.10 -12.72 12.50
C ASP A 30 -3.81 -11.77 11.32
N ALA A 31 -2.58 -11.79 10.77
CA ALA A 31 -2.11 -10.83 9.77
C ALA A 31 -2.38 -11.22 8.31
N LEU A 32 -2.89 -12.43 8.04
CA LEU A 32 -3.35 -12.83 6.71
C LEU A 32 -4.88 -12.93 6.72
N ILE A 33 -5.55 -11.91 6.20
CA ILE A 33 -6.99 -11.74 6.37
C ILE A 33 -7.69 -11.84 5.01
N PRO A 34 -8.64 -12.76 4.80
CA PRO A 34 -9.47 -12.74 3.60
C PRO A 34 -10.16 -11.38 3.45
N VAL A 35 -10.20 -10.81 2.24
CA VAL A 35 -10.75 -9.46 2.00
C VAL A 35 -12.17 -9.29 2.59
N SER A 36 -13.03 -10.30 2.44
CA SER A 36 -14.39 -10.28 2.98
C SER A 36 -14.44 -10.19 4.51
N GLU A 37 -13.48 -10.79 5.22
CA GLU A 37 -13.42 -10.72 6.68
C GLU A 37 -12.86 -9.38 7.15
N PHE A 38 -11.84 -8.85 6.47
CA PHE A 38 -11.31 -7.52 6.76
C PHE A 38 -12.40 -6.45 6.69
N ILE A 39 -13.25 -6.52 5.65
CA ILE A 39 -14.41 -5.63 5.50
C ILE A 39 -15.33 -5.71 6.72
N LYS A 40 -15.62 -6.90 7.26
CA LYS A 40 -16.46 -7.04 8.46
C LYS A 40 -15.83 -6.41 9.70
N TYR A 41 -14.50 -6.42 9.80
CA TYR A 41 -13.80 -5.75 10.90
C TYR A 41 -13.90 -4.23 10.79
N VAL A 42 -13.80 -3.68 9.57
CA VAL A 42 -14.04 -2.25 9.31
C VAL A 42 -15.49 -1.89 9.65
N GLU A 43 -16.47 -2.73 9.30
CA GLU A 43 -17.89 -2.49 9.66
C GLU A 43 -18.12 -2.48 11.17
N ALA A 44 -17.50 -3.41 11.91
CA ALA A 44 -17.57 -3.42 13.35
C ALA A 44 -16.96 -2.14 13.96
N PHE A 45 -15.86 -1.65 13.36
CA PHE A 45 -15.27 -0.38 13.77
C PHE A 45 -16.20 0.82 13.50
N GLU A 46 -16.77 0.91 12.30
CA GLU A 46 -17.72 1.98 11.93
C GLU A 46 -18.99 1.97 12.78
N GLN A 47 -19.47 0.80 13.20
CA GLN A 47 -20.61 0.64 14.11
C GLN A 47 -20.34 1.20 15.51
N GLU A 48 -19.11 1.03 16.01
CA GLU A 48 -18.70 1.49 17.33
C GLU A 48 -18.32 2.99 17.34
N TYR A 49 -17.97 3.54 16.17
CA TYR A 49 -17.68 4.97 15.97
C TYR A 49 -18.59 5.60 14.90
N PRO A 50 -19.92 5.63 15.10
CA PRO A 50 -20.87 6.09 14.07
C PRO A 50 -20.75 7.58 13.73
N ASN A 51 -20.05 8.35 14.58
CA ASN A 51 -19.82 9.79 14.38
C ASN A 51 -18.52 10.08 13.61
N PHE A 52 -17.69 9.07 13.34
CA PHE A 52 -16.52 9.26 12.49
C PHE A 52 -16.98 9.50 11.06
N SER A 53 -16.43 10.52 10.41
CA SER A 53 -16.54 10.58 8.95
C SER A 53 -15.84 9.35 8.34
N PRO A 54 -16.22 8.98 7.11
CA PRO A 54 -15.53 7.94 6.38
C PRO A 54 -14.00 8.19 6.28
N GLU A 55 -13.59 9.45 6.08
CA GLU A 55 -12.17 9.83 6.04
C GLU A 55 -11.52 9.67 7.42
N GLN A 56 -12.18 10.08 8.50
CA GLN A 56 -11.67 9.88 9.87
C GLN A 56 -11.49 8.40 10.21
N THR A 57 -12.39 7.53 9.72
CA THR A 57 -12.24 6.07 9.88
C THR A 57 -10.99 5.56 9.17
N LEU A 58 -10.81 5.92 7.90
CA LEU A 58 -9.60 5.59 7.14
C LEU A 58 -8.33 6.07 7.85
N THR A 59 -8.28 7.37 8.16
CA THR A 59 -7.13 8.00 8.81
C THR A 59 -6.83 7.34 10.16
N TYR A 60 -7.84 7.01 10.96
CA TYR A 60 -7.64 6.39 12.27
C TYR A 60 -7.09 4.97 12.17
N ILE A 61 -7.61 4.15 11.25
CA ILE A 61 -7.06 2.80 11.01
C ILE A 61 -5.62 2.90 10.48
N ARG A 62 -5.37 3.77 9.50
CA ARG A 62 -4.02 4.03 8.97
C ARG A 62 -3.04 4.48 10.07
N GLN A 63 -3.50 5.25 11.04
CA GLN A 63 -2.67 5.67 12.17
C GLN A 63 -2.22 4.48 13.04
N TRP A 64 -2.92 3.36 13.08
CA TRP A 64 -2.40 2.17 13.75
C TRP A 64 -1.18 1.56 13.05
N TYR A 65 -1.11 1.69 11.73
CA TYR A 65 0.02 1.18 10.94
C TYR A 65 1.22 2.12 11.04
N TYR A 66 0.99 3.43 10.89
CA TYR A 66 2.07 4.39 10.61
C TYR A 66 2.27 5.45 11.70
N ASN A 67 1.40 5.53 12.71
CA ASN A 67 1.48 6.55 13.76
C ASN A 67 2.01 5.94 15.07
N SER A 68 3.33 5.78 15.15
CA SER A 68 3.96 5.96 16.46
C SER A 68 3.84 7.44 16.81
N VAL A 69 2.85 7.77 17.65
CA VAL A 69 2.43 9.15 18.00
C VAL A 69 3.59 10.02 18.55
N LEU A 70 4.75 9.43 18.83
CA LEU A 70 5.97 10.07 19.32
C LEU A 70 7.18 9.58 18.49
N GLY A 71 7.86 10.48 17.78
CA GLY A 71 9.11 10.18 17.07
C GLY A 71 9.23 10.82 15.68
N ILE A 72 10.32 10.50 14.99
CA ILE A 72 10.64 11.02 13.64
C ILE A 72 9.61 10.53 12.61
N GLU A 73 9.16 9.27 12.71
CA GLU A 73 8.14 8.72 11.80
C GLU A 73 6.81 9.45 11.92
N GLY A 74 6.33 9.71 13.14
CA GLY A 74 5.15 10.53 13.36
C GLY A 74 5.28 11.95 12.79
N LEU A 75 6.48 12.55 12.82
CA LEU A 75 6.73 13.85 12.20
C LEU A 75 6.67 13.78 10.67
N LYS A 76 7.26 12.74 10.06
CA LYS A 76 7.20 12.52 8.60
C LYS A 76 5.75 12.47 8.13
N PHE A 77 4.90 11.65 8.76
CA PHE A 77 3.49 11.55 8.39
C PHE A 77 2.70 12.85 8.58
N ARG A 78 2.97 13.61 9.64
CA ARG A 78 2.35 14.93 9.86
C ARG A 78 2.73 15.93 8.78
N THR A 79 3.98 15.91 8.30
CA THR A 79 4.41 16.77 7.19
C THR A 79 3.93 16.25 5.83
N LEU A 80 3.71 14.95 5.71
CA LEU A 80 3.29 14.31 4.47
C LEU A 80 1.83 14.62 4.13
N ILE A 81 0.93 14.39 5.08
CA ILE A 81 -0.53 14.56 4.95
C ILE A 81 -1.07 15.36 6.16
N PRO A 82 -0.65 16.64 6.32
CA PRO A 82 -1.02 17.47 7.47
C PRO A 82 -2.53 17.63 7.64
N ASP A 83 -3.29 17.62 6.53
CA ASP A 83 -4.74 17.84 6.55
C ASP A 83 -5.54 16.62 7.03
N ALA A 84 -4.93 15.43 7.08
CA ALA A 84 -5.57 14.25 7.69
C ALA A 84 -5.66 14.39 9.22
N GLY A 85 -4.78 15.22 9.82
CA GLY A 85 -4.73 15.44 11.25
C GLY A 85 -4.37 14.19 12.07
N ILE A 86 -4.47 14.31 13.39
CA ILE A 86 -4.35 13.18 14.32
C ILE A 86 -5.74 12.91 14.87
N ILE A 87 -6.23 11.68 14.69
CA ILE A 87 -7.54 11.30 15.17
C ILE A 87 -7.34 10.60 16.50
N THR A 88 -7.96 11.15 17.55
CA THR A 88 -8.06 10.48 18.84
C THR A 88 -9.48 9.98 18.96
N ALA A 89 -9.66 8.66 19.04
CA ALA A 89 -10.99 8.10 19.20
C ALA A 89 -11.46 8.27 20.65
N PRO A 90 -12.74 8.64 20.86
CA PRO A 90 -13.36 8.52 22.17
C PRO A 90 -13.42 7.04 22.60
N PRO A 91 -13.79 6.72 23.85
CA PRO A 91 -14.09 5.34 24.22
C PRO A 91 -15.18 4.74 23.31
N PRO A 92 -15.08 3.46 22.93
CA PRO A 92 -16.08 2.81 22.07
C PRO A 92 -17.45 2.79 22.76
N ILE A 93 -18.52 2.86 21.96
CA ILE A 93 -19.90 2.74 22.44
C ILE A 93 -20.19 1.26 22.60
N TRP A 94 -19.82 0.68 23.75
CA TRP A 94 -19.78 -0.76 24.10
C TRP A 94 -21.00 -1.65 23.74
N VAL A 95 -21.44 -1.71 22.49
CA VAL A 95 -22.62 -2.49 22.06
C VAL A 95 -22.25 -3.97 21.92
N ASP A 96 -21.06 -4.30 21.42
CA ASP A 96 -20.51 -5.67 21.43
C ASP A 96 -18.98 -5.67 21.64
N ARG A 97 -18.59 -5.68 22.91
CA ARG A 97 -17.19 -5.57 23.35
C ARG A 97 -16.27 -6.65 22.77
N ASN A 98 -16.75 -7.90 22.67
CA ASN A 98 -15.91 -9.01 22.24
C ASN A 98 -15.65 -8.95 20.73
N ARG A 99 -16.69 -8.70 19.95
CA ARG A 99 -16.57 -8.58 18.49
C ARG A 99 -15.72 -7.38 18.08
N PHE A 100 -15.89 -6.23 18.75
CA PHE A 100 -15.08 -5.05 18.48
C PHE A 100 -13.60 -5.29 18.80
N PHE A 101 -13.27 -5.88 19.95
CA PHE A 101 -11.87 -6.16 20.29
C PHE A 101 -11.21 -7.12 19.32
N GLN A 102 -11.89 -8.18 18.91
CA GLN A 102 -11.38 -9.09 17.89
C GLN A 102 -11.12 -8.34 16.58
N SER A 103 -12.06 -7.49 16.16
CA SER A 103 -11.91 -6.68 14.94
C SER A 103 -10.68 -5.76 15.03
N VAL A 104 -10.50 -5.08 16.16
CA VAL A 104 -9.33 -4.21 16.38
C VAL A 104 -8.02 -5.00 16.42
N GLN A 105 -8.00 -6.24 16.94
CA GLN A 105 -6.80 -7.08 16.89
C GLN A 105 -6.40 -7.39 15.45
N HIS A 106 -7.34 -7.86 14.62
CA HIS A 106 -7.06 -8.12 13.21
C HIS A 106 -6.71 -6.86 12.41
N LEU A 107 -7.41 -5.75 12.64
CA LEU A 107 -7.10 -4.46 11.99
C LEU A 107 -5.73 -3.89 12.39
N LYS A 108 -5.06 -4.43 13.42
CA LYS A 108 -3.74 -3.99 13.88
C LYS A 108 -2.67 -5.07 13.75
N ALA A 109 -3.03 -6.22 13.19
CA ALA A 109 -2.12 -7.33 13.00
C ALA A 109 -0.99 -6.92 12.05
N LYS A 110 0.16 -7.57 12.19
CA LYS A 110 1.38 -7.22 11.46
C LYS A 110 1.88 -8.38 10.63
N ALA A 111 1.95 -8.19 9.31
CA ALA A 111 2.40 -9.23 8.42
C ALA A 111 3.93 -9.38 8.40
N ASP A 112 4.37 -10.52 7.87
CA ASP A 112 5.77 -10.80 7.60
C ASP A 112 6.10 -10.41 6.15
N GLU A 113 7.04 -9.49 5.95
CA GLU A 113 7.46 -9.03 4.62
C GLU A 113 8.95 -9.33 4.36
N ASN A 114 9.81 -8.63 5.09
CA ASN A 114 11.26 -8.82 5.06
C ASN A 114 11.77 -9.52 6.33
N GLY A 115 10.91 -9.70 7.32
CA GLY A 115 11.15 -10.35 8.59
C GLY A 115 9.85 -10.77 9.27
N VAL A 116 9.91 -11.01 10.58
CA VAL A 116 8.73 -11.34 11.38
C VAL A 116 8.04 -10.06 11.84
N GLN A 117 6.78 -9.89 11.49
CA GLN A 117 5.91 -8.77 11.88
C GLN A 117 6.53 -7.39 11.59
N ASP A 118 7.34 -7.30 10.53
CA ASP A 118 8.03 -6.07 10.15
C ASP A 118 7.19 -5.16 9.25
N ASN A 119 6.15 -5.70 8.60
CA ASN A 119 5.13 -4.90 7.97
C ASN A 119 4.19 -4.32 9.04
N PRO A 120 3.97 -2.98 9.07
CA PRO A 120 3.07 -2.35 10.03
C PRO A 120 1.58 -2.73 9.89
N SER A 121 1.18 -3.34 8.78
CA SER A 121 -0.21 -3.66 8.46
C SER A 121 -0.43 -5.16 8.21
N PRO A 122 -1.68 -5.66 8.21
CA PRO A 122 -1.98 -7.01 7.74
C PRO A 122 -2.02 -7.07 6.22
N TYR A 123 -1.83 -8.25 5.66
CA TYR A 123 -2.13 -8.50 4.25
C TYR A 123 -3.57 -8.92 4.05
N LEU A 124 -4.26 -8.30 3.09
CA LEU A 124 -5.51 -8.82 2.58
C LEU A 124 -5.23 -9.93 1.59
N VAL A 125 -5.98 -11.03 1.68
CA VAL A 125 -5.87 -12.16 0.76
C VAL A 125 -7.07 -12.17 -0.17
N GLU A 126 -6.82 -11.94 -1.47
CA GLU A 126 -7.83 -12.05 -2.53
C GLU A 126 -8.21 -13.53 -2.77
N PRO A 127 -9.37 -13.81 -3.39
CA PRO A 127 -9.72 -15.17 -3.80
C PRO A 127 -8.71 -15.84 -4.74
N SER A 128 -7.93 -15.05 -5.49
CA SER A 128 -6.81 -15.53 -6.32
C SER A 128 -5.61 -16.03 -5.51
N GLY A 129 -5.55 -15.74 -4.21
CA GLY A 129 -4.39 -15.95 -3.35
C GLY A 129 -3.37 -14.80 -3.37
N GLU A 130 -3.59 -13.76 -4.18
CA GLU A 130 -2.80 -12.53 -4.13
C GLU A 130 -2.94 -11.86 -2.77
N LYS A 131 -1.82 -11.31 -2.29
CA LYS A 131 -1.74 -10.57 -1.03
C LYS A 131 -1.65 -9.09 -1.33
N ILE A 132 -2.38 -8.27 -0.60
CA ILE A 132 -2.38 -6.81 -0.73
C ILE A 132 -1.95 -6.22 0.60
N ASP A 133 -0.97 -5.32 0.58
CA ASP A 133 -0.67 -4.48 1.73
C ASP A 133 -1.75 -3.40 1.89
N ILE A 134 -2.59 -3.57 2.93
CA ILE A 134 -3.68 -2.62 3.17
C ILE A 134 -3.17 -1.31 3.75
N GLY A 135 -2.00 -1.31 4.40
CA GLY A 135 -1.31 -0.12 4.85
C GLY A 135 -0.95 0.79 3.68
N HIS A 136 -0.32 0.24 2.63
CA HIS A 136 0.00 0.94 1.39
C HIS A 136 -1.26 1.49 0.72
N ALA A 137 -2.29 0.65 0.57
CA ALA A 137 -3.55 1.08 -0.02
C ALA A 137 -4.20 2.24 0.75
N PHE A 138 -4.20 2.16 2.10
CA PHE A 138 -4.80 3.19 2.94
C PHE A 138 -3.96 4.46 3.02
N LEU A 139 -2.63 4.37 3.01
CA LEU A 139 -1.74 5.52 2.97
C LEU A 139 -1.88 6.28 1.64
N GLY A 140 -1.89 5.57 0.52
CA GLY A 140 -2.12 6.16 -0.81
C GLY A 140 -3.52 6.80 -0.90
N LEU A 141 -4.55 6.15 -0.36
CA LEU A 141 -5.91 6.68 -0.36
C LEU A 141 -6.03 7.96 0.48
N ASP A 142 -5.45 7.97 1.69
CA ASP A 142 -5.43 9.16 2.56
C ASP A 142 -4.67 10.32 1.88
N ALA A 143 -3.59 10.03 1.14
CA ALA A 143 -2.86 11.03 0.36
C ALA A 143 -3.68 11.58 -0.83
N LEU A 144 -4.47 10.75 -1.51
CA LEU A 144 -5.34 11.19 -2.60
C LEU A 144 -6.50 12.09 -2.12
N ILE A 145 -6.97 11.87 -0.89
CA ILE A 145 -7.96 12.70 -0.19
C ILE A 145 -7.31 14.02 0.27
N HIS A 146 -6.16 13.95 0.94
CA HIS A 146 -5.48 15.08 1.57
C HIS A 146 -4.23 15.53 0.81
N ARG A 147 -4.42 16.16 -0.36
CA ARG A 147 -3.34 16.44 -1.34
C ARG A 147 -2.26 17.45 -0.92
N ARG A 148 -2.47 18.19 0.17
CA ARG A 148 -1.49 19.16 0.66
C ARG A 148 -0.37 18.44 1.40
N THR A 149 0.85 18.92 1.24
CA THR A 149 2.02 18.52 2.04
C THR A 149 2.73 19.75 2.61
N GLU A 150 3.65 19.54 3.54
CA GLU A 150 4.49 20.56 4.17
C GLU A 150 5.98 20.27 3.96
N ALA A 151 6.84 21.17 4.43
CA ALA A 151 8.27 20.95 4.40
C ALA A 151 8.62 19.68 5.22
N PRO A 152 9.56 18.85 4.74
CA PRO A 152 10.46 19.13 3.62
C PRO A 152 9.92 18.73 2.23
N TYR A 153 8.80 18.03 2.13
CA TYR A 153 8.29 17.56 0.82
C TYR A 153 8.04 18.70 -0.17
N THR A 154 7.43 19.80 0.30
CA THR A 154 7.25 21.02 -0.52
C THR A 154 8.58 21.63 -0.96
N THR A 155 9.59 21.68 -0.07
CA THR A 155 10.94 22.17 -0.37
C THR A 155 11.61 21.37 -1.49
N PHE A 156 11.35 20.06 -1.54
CA PHE A 156 11.91 19.18 -2.57
C PHE A 156 11.06 19.13 -3.85
N GLY A 157 9.86 19.71 -3.86
CA GLY A 157 8.91 19.67 -4.98
C GLY A 157 8.23 18.30 -5.13
N ILE A 158 8.08 17.58 -4.02
CA ILE A 158 7.52 16.24 -3.94
C ILE A 158 6.04 16.36 -3.53
N PRO A 159 5.07 15.98 -4.37
CA PRO A 159 3.68 15.87 -3.95
C PRO A 159 3.53 14.72 -2.94
N ASN A 160 2.54 14.81 -2.06
CA ASN A 160 2.31 13.80 -1.02
C ASN A 160 2.10 12.37 -1.55
N ILE A 161 1.55 12.20 -2.75
CA ILE A 161 1.30 10.88 -3.32
C ILE A 161 2.59 10.11 -3.61
N ASP A 162 3.71 10.79 -3.88
CA ASP A 162 4.98 10.12 -4.19
C ASP A 162 5.53 9.28 -3.01
N PRO A 163 5.74 9.85 -1.81
CA PRO A 163 6.17 9.10 -0.64
C PRO A 163 5.08 8.23 0.00
N ALA A 164 3.84 8.31 -0.47
CA ALA A 164 2.69 7.55 0.04
C ALA A 164 2.32 6.35 -0.84
N ASN A 165 3.10 6.07 -1.88
CA ASN A 165 2.76 5.10 -2.92
C ASN A 165 4.03 4.59 -3.65
N TRP A 166 3.88 3.95 -4.82
CA TRP A 166 4.92 3.19 -5.53
C TRP A 166 6.23 3.96 -5.82
N VAL A 167 6.18 5.29 -5.91
CA VAL A 167 7.39 6.12 -6.08
C VAL A 167 8.31 6.00 -4.87
N ALA A 168 7.75 5.87 -3.66
CA ALA A 168 8.48 5.63 -2.42
C ALA A 168 9.26 4.33 -2.47
N ASP A 169 8.62 3.25 -2.89
CA ASP A 169 9.22 1.92 -2.97
C ASP A 169 10.43 1.90 -3.90
N LEU A 170 10.32 2.57 -5.05
CA LEU A 170 11.45 2.70 -5.97
C LEU A 170 12.56 3.60 -5.41
N ALA A 171 12.20 4.72 -4.79
CA ALA A 171 13.16 5.66 -4.21
C ALA A 171 13.92 5.06 -3.02
N VAL A 172 13.26 4.27 -2.18
CA VAL A 172 13.86 3.57 -1.04
C VAL A 172 14.83 2.49 -1.52
N ALA A 173 14.47 1.71 -2.55
CA ALA A 173 15.40 0.77 -3.17
C ALA A 173 16.67 1.47 -3.70
N ILE A 174 16.52 2.62 -4.39
CA ILE A 174 17.65 3.40 -4.91
C ILE A 174 18.49 3.98 -3.76
N GLN A 175 17.85 4.47 -2.70
CA GLN A 175 18.53 4.95 -1.49
C GLN A 175 19.40 3.84 -0.89
N TRP A 176 18.85 2.65 -0.68
CA TRP A 176 19.59 1.53 -0.08
C TRP A 176 20.75 1.05 -0.95
N ILE A 177 20.55 0.98 -2.28
CA ILE A 177 21.62 0.67 -3.23
C ILE A 177 22.74 1.71 -3.13
N THR A 178 22.39 3.00 -3.24
CA THR A 178 23.35 4.11 -3.23
C THR A 178 24.17 4.11 -1.95
N LYS A 179 23.51 3.96 -0.80
CA LYS A 179 24.20 3.91 0.48
C LYS A 179 25.05 2.66 0.66
N HIS A 180 24.63 1.52 0.12
CA HIS A 180 25.45 0.31 0.14
C HIS A 180 26.76 0.56 -0.63
N GLU A 181 26.68 1.21 -1.78
CA GLU A 181 27.86 1.59 -2.56
C GLU A 181 28.78 2.54 -1.83
N ASP A 182 28.22 3.61 -1.26
CA ASP A 182 28.99 4.63 -0.57
C ASP A 182 29.67 4.07 0.70
N ASN A 183 28.99 3.17 1.43
CA ASN A 183 29.47 2.62 2.70
C ASN A 183 30.22 1.29 2.57
N GLY A 184 30.17 0.64 1.40
CA GLY A 184 30.66 -0.72 1.19
C GLY A 184 29.87 -1.82 1.93
N LYS A 185 28.69 -1.50 2.48
CA LYS A 185 27.81 -2.44 3.21
C LYS A 185 26.37 -1.90 3.27
N PRO A 186 25.34 -2.75 3.45
CA PRO A 186 23.96 -2.32 3.62
C PRO A 186 23.78 -1.25 4.72
N ASP A 187 22.95 -0.24 4.44
CA ASP A 187 22.59 0.80 5.42
C ASP A 187 21.67 0.24 6.51
N THR A 188 21.72 0.82 7.71
CA THR A 188 20.90 0.35 8.85
C THR A 188 19.40 0.58 8.67
N SER A 189 19.00 1.44 7.73
CA SER A 189 17.59 1.61 7.36
C SER A 189 17.06 0.53 6.42
N ALA A 190 17.93 -0.30 5.83
CA ALA A 190 17.51 -1.44 5.02
C ALA A 190 16.99 -2.58 5.93
N PRO A 191 16.09 -3.45 5.44
CA PRO A 191 15.56 -4.55 6.23
C PRO A 191 16.66 -5.50 6.70
N LYS A 192 16.46 -6.17 7.84
CA LYS A 192 17.48 -7.05 8.45
C LYS A 192 18.03 -8.10 7.48
N LYS A 193 17.20 -8.62 6.58
CA LYS A 193 17.62 -9.59 5.55
C LYS A 193 18.66 -9.04 4.57
N ALA A 194 18.75 -7.72 4.41
CA ALA A 194 19.79 -7.07 3.60
C ALA A 194 21.19 -7.22 4.22
N ALA A 195 21.31 -7.45 5.53
CA ALA A 195 22.61 -7.49 6.23
C ALA A 195 23.57 -8.56 5.70
N SER A 196 23.07 -9.60 5.03
CA SER A 196 23.89 -10.65 4.40
C SER A 196 24.32 -10.34 2.96
N LEU A 197 23.86 -9.23 2.36
CA LEU A 197 24.23 -8.86 1.01
C LEU A 197 25.66 -8.35 0.96
N VAL A 198 26.49 -9.00 0.14
CA VAL A 198 27.90 -8.62 -0.08
C VAL A 198 28.06 -7.49 -1.10
N LYS A 199 27.08 -7.34 -2.00
CA LYS A 199 27.08 -6.33 -3.06
C LYS A 199 25.70 -5.65 -3.13
N PRO A 200 25.62 -4.44 -3.71
CA PRO A 200 24.37 -3.72 -3.90
C PRO A 200 23.54 -4.32 -5.06
N TYR A 201 23.04 -5.55 -4.87
CA TYR A 201 22.25 -6.23 -5.90
C TYR A 201 20.91 -5.52 -6.09
N LEU A 202 20.72 -4.95 -7.29
CA LEU A 202 19.51 -4.20 -7.66
C LEU A 202 18.23 -5.00 -7.43
N ASP A 203 18.18 -6.23 -7.93
CA ASP A 203 16.97 -7.07 -7.85
C ASP A 203 16.64 -7.47 -6.40
N GLU A 204 17.64 -7.60 -5.53
CA GLU A 204 17.39 -7.92 -4.12
C GLU A 204 16.77 -6.73 -3.41
N TYR A 205 17.38 -5.53 -3.51
CA TYR A 205 16.82 -4.32 -2.90
C TYR A 205 15.46 -3.92 -3.47
N TYR A 206 15.25 -4.09 -4.77
CA TYR A 206 13.95 -3.91 -5.40
C TYR A 206 12.89 -4.80 -4.75
N LYS A 207 13.16 -6.11 -4.60
CA LYS A 207 12.22 -7.05 -3.96
C LYS A 207 12.00 -6.80 -2.46
N MET A 208 12.92 -6.13 -1.78
CA MET A 208 12.72 -5.77 -0.35
C MET A 208 11.88 -4.51 -0.19
N SER A 209 11.94 -3.61 -1.17
CA SER A 209 11.32 -2.29 -1.06
C SER A 209 10.02 -2.16 -1.84
N ALA A 210 9.85 -2.96 -2.90
CA ALA A 210 8.71 -2.95 -3.82
C ALA A 210 8.18 -4.38 -4.03
N PRO A 211 7.91 -5.17 -2.96
CA PRO A 211 7.34 -6.49 -3.11
C PRO A 211 5.92 -6.42 -3.72
N ASP A 212 5.46 -7.52 -4.34
CA ASP A 212 4.16 -7.57 -5.00
C ASP A 212 2.98 -7.05 -4.12
N PRO A 213 2.89 -7.36 -2.81
CA PRO A 213 1.81 -6.86 -1.96
C PRO A 213 1.73 -5.34 -1.83
N ASP A 214 2.87 -4.67 -1.76
CA ASP A 214 2.96 -3.20 -1.63
C ASP A 214 2.51 -2.54 -2.92
N LEU A 215 3.05 -3.01 -4.05
CA LEU A 215 2.69 -2.52 -5.37
C LEU A 215 1.21 -2.78 -5.72
N LEU A 216 0.63 -3.87 -5.19
CA LEU A 216 -0.81 -4.14 -5.28
C LEU A 216 -1.62 -3.15 -4.44
N GLY A 217 -1.21 -2.89 -3.20
CA GLY A 217 -1.85 -1.91 -2.32
C GLY A 217 -1.79 -0.49 -2.90
N ASP A 218 -0.63 -0.12 -3.42
CA ASP A 218 -0.38 1.14 -4.10
C ASP A 218 -1.33 1.37 -5.27
N ALA A 219 -1.50 0.38 -6.14
CA ALA A 219 -2.44 0.44 -7.26
C ALA A 219 -3.91 0.50 -6.78
N ASP A 220 -4.25 -0.24 -5.73
CA ASP A 220 -5.60 -0.29 -5.17
C ASP A 220 -6.05 1.06 -4.61
N SER A 221 -5.14 1.86 -4.06
CA SER A 221 -5.44 3.19 -3.54
C SER A 221 -6.20 4.09 -4.55
N PHE A 222 -5.84 4.00 -5.84
CA PHE A 222 -6.47 4.76 -6.91
C PHE A 222 -7.88 4.24 -7.26
N GLY A 223 -8.06 2.92 -7.25
CA GLY A 223 -9.36 2.29 -7.45
C GLY A 223 -10.34 2.59 -6.32
N LEU A 224 -9.86 2.50 -5.08
CA LEU A 224 -10.61 2.89 -3.89
C LEU A 224 -10.99 4.38 -3.93
N TRP A 225 -10.07 5.25 -4.34
CA TRP A 225 -10.37 6.68 -4.49
C TRP A 225 -11.44 6.95 -5.56
N LEU A 226 -11.41 6.26 -6.70
CA LEU A 226 -12.46 6.41 -7.73
C LEU A 226 -13.82 5.92 -7.22
N GLN A 227 -13.86 4.79 -6.51
CA GLN A 227 -15.07 4.27 -5.88
C GLN A 227 -15.66 5.25 -4.87
N TRP A 228 -14.82 5.95 -4.13
CA TRP A 228 -15.24 6.90 -3.11
C TRP A 228 -15.64 8.25 -3.71
N SER A 229 -14.83 8.81 -4.60
CA SER A 229 -15.04 10.14 -5.19
C SER A 229 -16.27 10.22 -6.10
N THR A 230 -16.65 9.11 -6.74
CA THR A 230 -17.86 9.04 -7.59
C THR A 230 -19.15 8.90 -6.78
N ARG A 231 -19.07 8.55 -5.50
CA ARG A 231 -20.21 8.32 -4.60
C ARG A 231 -19.95 8.91 -3.21
N PRO A 232 -20.05 10.24 -3.07
CA PRO A 232 -19.84 10.88 -1.79
C PRO A 232 -20.82 10.34 -0.75
N ARG A 233 -20.38 10.24 0.51
CA ARG A 233 -21.10 9.71 1.70
C ARG A 233 -21.08 8.19 1.91
N ARG A 234 -20.41 7.41 1.05
CA ARG A 234 -20.14 6.01 1.39
C ARG A 234 -19.20 5.93 2.59
N VAL A 235 -19.50 5.04 3.52
CA VAL A 235 -18.57 4.64 4.58
C VAL A 235 -17.46 3.75 3.99
N LEU A 236 -16.32 3.64 4.67
CA LEU A 236 -15.13 2.95 4.16
C LEU A 236 -15.44 1.49 3.80
N SER A 237 -16.20 0.78 4.66
CA SER A 237 -16.59 -0.61 4.38
C SER A 237 -17.36 -0.78 3.07
N GLN A 238 -18.22 0.17 2.70
CA GLN A 238 -18.97 0.14 1.44
C GLN A 238 -18.09 0.38 0.22
N VAL A 239 -17.07 1.24 0.36
CA VAL A 239 -16.05 1.47 -0.69
C VAL A 239 -15.25 0.18 -0.90
N LEU A 240 -14.79 -0.45 0.17
CA LEU A 240 -14.05 -1.71 0.12
C LEU A 240 -14.86 -2.84 -0.51
N ARG A 241 -16.13 -3.02 -0.11
CA ARG A 241 -17.04 -4.01 -0.73
C ARG A 241 -17.22 -3.76 -2.22
N SER A 242 -17.47 -2.51 -2.61
CA SER A 242 -17.72 -2.17 -4.01
C SER A 242 -16.48 -2.42 -4.86
N TYR A 243 -15.29 -2.08 -4.35
CA TYR A 243 -14.04 -2.27 -5.07
C TYR A 243 -13.62 -3.74 -5.16
N TYR A 244 -13.52 -4.43 -4.02
CA TYR A 244 -12.94 -5.77 -3.95
C TYR A 244 -13.92 -6.89 -4.24
N LEU A 245 -15.16 -6.78 -3.74
CA LEU A 245 -16.16 -7.83 -3.89
C LEU A 245 -17.05 -7.61 -5.13
N GLY A 246 -17.06 -6.40 -5.68
CA GLY A 246 -17.94 -6.07 -6.80
C GLY A 246 -19.41 -6.05 -6.41
N ASP A 247 -19.72 -5.80 -5.14
CA ASP A 247 -21.09 -5.77 -4.58
C ASP A 247 -21.96 -4.61 -5.15
N SER A 248 -21.45 -3.86 -6.12
CA SER A 248 -22.13 -2.76 -6.77
C SER A 248 -22.12 -2.94 -8.29
N VAL A 249 -23.06 -2.29 -8.99
CA VAL A 249 -23.09 -2.25 -10.46
C VAL A 249 -21.93 -1.43 -11.08
N ASP A 250 -20.96 -0.99 -10.27
CA ASP A 250 -19.84 -0.19 -10.74
C ASP A 250 -18.80 -1.03 -11.47
N THR A 251 -18.29 -0.48 -12.57
CA THR A 251 -17.19 -1.10 -13.34
C THR A 251 -15.82 -0.86 -12.71
N LEU A 252 -15.75 0.00 -11.70
CA LEU A 252 -14.53 0.44 -11.00
C LEU A 252 -14.11 -0.57 -9.92
N THR A 253 -13.91 -1.83 -10.29
CA THR A 253 -13.57 -2.92 -9.34
C THR A 253 -12.10 -3.29 -9.43
N VAL A 254 -11.65 -4.13 -8.49
CA VAL A 254 -10.29 -4.71 -8.49
C VAL A 254 -9.98 -5.49 -9.78
N LYS A 255 -10.99 -5.98 -10.50
CA LYS A 255 -10.82 -6.62 -11.82
C LYS A 255 -10.31 -5.67 -12.92
N ARG A 256 -10.34 -4.36 -12.67
CA ARG A 256 -9.83 -3.30 -13.55
C ARG A 256 -8.68 -2.53 -12.89
N ARG A 257 -8.04 -3.09 -11.85
CA ARG A 257 -6.96 -2.47 -11.07
C ARG A 257 -5.91 -1.81 -11.96
N TRP A 258 -5.37 -2.55 -12.93
CA TRP A 258 -4.24 -2.07 -13.73
C TRP A 258 -4.67 -1.05 -14.78
N GLN A 259 -5.85 -1.22 -15.38
CA GLN A 259 -6.41 -0.18 -16.25
C GLN A 259 -6.70 1.11 -15.48
N ILE A 260 -7.25 1.01 -14.28
CA ILE A 260 -7.51 2.17 -13.41
C ILE A 260 -6.18 2.85 -13.09
N PHE A 261 -5.21 2.11 -12.56
CA PHE A 261 -3.92 2.66 -12.15
C PHE A 261 -3.16 3.32 -13.31
N CYS A 262 -3.06 2.66 -14.46
CA CYS A 262 -2.37 3.21 -15.63
C CYS A 262 -3.06 4.44 -16.23
N LYS A 263 -4.40 4.46 -16.24
CA LYS A 263 -5.18 5.55 -16.84
C LYS A 263 -5.49 6.68 -15.86
N PHE A 264 -5.15 6.53 -14.58
CA PHE A 264 -5.45 7.51 -13.55
C PHE A 264 -4.79 8.86 -13.86
N PRO A 265 -5.49 10.00 -13.74
CA PRO A 265 -4.88 11.32 -13.86
C PRO A 265 -4.00 11.60 -12.64
N ASP A 266 -2.71 11.75 -12.85
CA ASP A 266 -1.73 12.01 -11.79
C ASP A 266 -2.10 13.27 -10.99
N PRO A 267 -2.17 13.19 -9.65
CA PRO A 267 -2.52 14.34 -8.81
C PRO A 267 -1.59 15.55 -8.98
N LYS A 268 -0.34 15.37 -9.45
CA LYS A 268 0.65 16.45 -9.59
C LYS A 268 0.41 17.32 -10.82
N ASP A 269 0.15 16.71 -11.97
CA ASP A 269 0.15 17.38 -13.28
C ASP A 269 -1.08 17.05 -14.15
N SER A 270 -2.00 16.22 -13.64
CA SER A 270 -3.21 15.75 -14.31
C SER A 270 -2.97 14.98 -15.62
N LEU A 271 -1.73 14.60 -15.92
CA LEU A 271 -1.43 13.71 -17.04
C LEU A 271 -1.78 12.27 -16.67
N VAL A 272 -2.03 11.44 -17.68
CA VAL A 272 -2.21 10.00 -17.48
C VAL A 272 -0.99 9.42 -16.74
N MET A 273 -1.22 8.59 -15.72
CA MET A 273 -0.16 8.02 -14.87
C MET A 273 0.89 7.27 -15.70
N PHE A 274 0.42 6.34 -16.55
CA PHE A 274 1.25 5.55 -17.46
C PHE A 274 0.60 5.51 -18.85
N PRO A 275 0.83 6.52 -19.71
CA PRO A 275 0.32 6.50 -21.07
C PRO A 275 0.88 5.30 -21.85
N PHE A 276 0.00 4.55 -22.52
CA PHE A 276 0.37 3.39 -23.33
C PHE A 276 -0.46 3.32 -24.60
N THR A 277 0.11 2.67 -25.61
CA THR A 277 -0.62 2.22 -26.80
C THR A 277 -0.92 0.73 -26.67
N GLN A 278 -2.06 0.29 -27.19
CA GLN A 278 -2.48 -1.09 -27.16
C GLN A 278 -2.63 -1.63 -28.59
N SER A 279 -2.04 -2.79 -28.85
CA SER A 279 -2.22 -3.56 -30.09
C SER A 279 -2.59 -4.98 -29.74
N GLY A 280 -3.87 -5.33 -29.88
CA GLY A 280 -4.42 -6.58 -29.37
C GLY A 280 -4.25 -6.69 -27.85
N ASN A 281 -3.55 -7.73 -27.40
CA ASN A 281 -3.29 -8.01 -25.98
C ASN A 281 -1.91 -7.51 -25.50
N GLN A 282 -1.19 -6.78 -26.35
CA GLN A 282 0.11 -6.22 -26.03
C GLN A 282 0.02 -4.71 -25.86
N ILE A 283 0.81 -4.18 -24.93
CA ILE A 283 0.94 -2.74 -24.75
C ILE A 283 2.38 -2.27 -25.01
N SER A 284 2.51 -1.00 -25.37
CA SER A 284 3.79 -0.29 -25.44
C SER A 284 3.68 1.00 -24.66
N TRP A 285 4.59 1.18 -23.70
CA TRP A 285 4.72 2.40 -22.91
C TRP A 285 5.10 3.58 -23.80
N ASP A 286 4.50 4.74 -23.54
CA ASP A 286 4.93 5.99 -24.15
C ASP A 286 6.34 6.37 -23.68
N SER A 287 7.16 6.92 -24.58
CA SER A 287 8.55 7.25 -24.29
C SER A 287 8.73 8.38 -23.26
N SER A 288 7.68 9.16 -22.98
CA SER A 288 7.67 10.21 -21.95
C SER A 288 7.67 9.68 -20.51
N ILE A 289 7.32 8.40 -20.28
CA ILE A 289 7.22 7.80 -18.94
C ILE A 289 8.57 7.85 -18.21
N ILE A 290 9.64 7.38 -18.85
CA ILE A 290 10.97 7.28 -18.23
C ILE A 290 11.49 8.64 -17.73
N PRO A 291 11.59 9.70 -18.57
CA PRO A 291 12.10 10.99 -18.10
C PRO A 291 11.20 11.63 -17.03
N ARG A 292 9.88 11.48 -17.13
CA ARG A 292 8.92 12.04 -16.16
C ARG A 292 9.10 11.43 -14.77
N TRP A 293 9.12 10.11 -14.69
CA TRP A 293 9.18 9.41 -13.40
C TRP A 293 10.58 9.37 -12.80
N THR A 294 11.63 9.32 -13.62
CA THR A 294 13.02 9.41 -13.15
C THR A 294 13.20 10.64 -12.26
N ILE A 295 12.78 11.82 -12.72
CA ILE A 295 12.94 13.06 -11.94
C ILE A 295 12.23 12.96 -10.58
N ARG A 296 11.01 12.41 -10.51
CA ARG A 296 10.26 12.32 -9.25
C ARG A 296 10.91 11.36 -8.26
N ILE A 297 11.30 10.19 -8.75
CA ILE A 297 11.98 9.17 -7.95
C ILE A 297 13.31 9.73 -7.40
N GLU A 298 14.10 10.42 -8.23
CA GLU A 298 15.37 11.01 -7.80
C GLU A 298 15.17 12.13 -6.76
N ARG A 299 14.14 12.96 -6.92
CA ARG A 299 13.82 14.00 -5.92
C ARG A 299 13.40 13.40 -4.59
N LEU A 300 12.62 12.32 -4.59
CA LEU A 300 12.31 11.61 -3.35
C LEU A 300 13.55 10.92 -2.76
N THR A 301 14.39 10.33 -3.60
CA THR A 301 15.67 9.74 -3.16
C THR A 301 16.59 10.78 -2.51
N ASP A 302 16.68 11.98 -3.07
CA ASP A 302 17.42 13.11 -2.47
C ASP A 302 16.92 13.40 -1.04
N LEU A 303 15.60 13.46 -0.86
CA LEU A 303 14.98 13.70 0.45
C LEU A 303 15.30 12.56 1.42
N LEU A 304 15.18 11.32 0.98
CA LEU A 304 15.43 10.14 1.83
C LEU A 304 16.90 10.07 2.28
N ILE A 305 17.85 10.32 1.37
CA ILE A 305 19.27 10.37 1.71
C ILE A 305 19.54 11.51 2.70
N LYS A 306 19.11 12.74 2.39
CA LYS A 306 19.32 13.90 3.27
C LYS A 306 18.70 13.72 4.65
N GLY A 307 17.47 13.22 4.68
CA GLY A 307 16.72 12.95 5.90
C GLY A 307 17.23 11.75 6.70
N SER A 308 18.20 11.01 6.18
CA SER A 308 18.91 9.96 6.90
C SER A 308 20.32 10.37 7.35
N GLU A 309 20.90 11.42 6.73
CA GLU A 309 22.20 12.01 7.09
C GLU A 309 22.11 12.96 8.29
N GLY A 310 20.95 13.58 8.51
CA GLY A 310 20.55 14.15 9.79
C GLY A 310 19.30 13.39 10.25
N VAL A 311 18.95 13.28 11.54
CA VAL A 311 18.24 14.37 12.23
C VAL A 311 17.66 13.80 13.52
N LEU A 312 18.04 14.40 14.66
CA LEU A 312 17.13 14.58 15.79
C LEU A 312 15.93 15.40 15.29
N THR A 313 14.68 15.01 15.60
CA THR A 313 13.39 15.57 15.09
C THR A 313 13.33 17.06 14.70
N ALA A 314 14.10 17.95 15.33
CA ALA A 314 14.13 19.40 15.07
C ALA A 314 14.58 19.83 13.66
N THR A 315 15.34 19.02 12.91
CA THR A 315 15.89 19.43 11.61
C THR A 315 15.19 18.85 10.36
N TRP A 316 14.16 18.01 10.51
CA TRP A 316 13.46 17.39 9.38
C TRP A 316 12.71 18.43 8.52
N SER A 317 11.94 19.30 9.16
CA SER A 317 11.17 20.34 8.48
C SER A 317 12.04 21.47 7.92
N SER A 318 13.32 21.54 8.30
CA SER A 318 14.28 22.55 7.84
C SER A 318 15.25 22.03 6.77
N LEU A 319 15.06 20.82 6.23
CA LEU A 319 15.93 20.29 5.18
C LEU A 319 15.82 21.15 3.91
N SER A 320 16.97 21.59 3.41
CA SER A 320 17.09 22.23 2.11
C SER A 320 17.28 21.18 1.03
N ALA A 321 16.61 21.36 -0.11
CA ALA A 321 16.80 20.48 -1.24
C ALA A 321 18.19 20.67 -1.87
N PRO A 322 18.98 19.61 -2.07
CA PRO A 322 20.21 19.70 -2.83
C PRO A 322 19.91 19.99 -4.31
N PRO A 323 20.93 20.39 -5.10
CA PRO A 323 20.85 20.31 -6.55
C PRO A 323 20.41 18.90 -6.98
N PRO A 324 19.52 18.77 -7.98
CA PRO A 324 19.07 17.46 -8.45
C PRO A 324 20.25 16.55 -8.79
N LYS A 325 20.28 15.36 -8.20
CA LYS A 325 21.27 14.32 -8.46
C LYS A 325 20.68 13.24 -9.35
N GLN A 326 21.47 12.79 -10.32
CA GLN A 326 21.13 11.58 -11.09
C GLN A 326 21.68 10.36 -10.38
N TYR A 327 20.84 9.37 -10.14
CA TYR A 327 21.25 8.12 -9.51
C TYR A 327 21.42 7.03 -10.56
N ARG A 328 22.52 6.28 -10.44
CA ARG A 328 22.97 5.32 -11.47
C ARG A 328 21.90 4.27 -11.83
N ASP A 329 21.10 3.87 -10.85
CA ASP A 329 20.17 2.75 -10.99
C ASP A 329 18.69 3.16 -11.07
N THR A 330 18.35 4.46 -11.08
CA THR A 330 16.97 4.94 -11.16
C THR A 330 16.24 4.36 -12.37
N THR A 331 16.81 4.52 -13.57
CA THR A 331 16.17 4.10 -14.81
C THR A 331 16.03 2.58 -14.90
N LYS A 332 16.96 1.82 -14.29
CA LYS A 332 16.89 0.37 -14.23
C LYS A 332 15.79 -0.11 -13.29
N ILE A 333 15.68 0.49 -12.10
CA ILE A 333 14.60 0.19 -11.14
C ILE A 333 13.23 0.56 -11.72
N LEU A 334 13.12 1.73 -12.36
CA LEU A 334 11.89 2.12 -13.04
C LEU A 334 11.54 1.16 -14.18
N SER A 335 12.53 0.70 -14.96
CA SER A 335 12.29 -0.29 -16.02
C SER A 335 11.79 -1.62 -15.46
N ARG A 336 12.34 -2.10 -14.33
CA ARG A 336 11.84 -3.30 -13.64
C ARG A 336 10.37 -3.18 -13.24
N PHE A 337 10.01 -2.05 -12.64
CA PHE A 337 8.63 -1.76 -12.28
C PHE A 337 7.71 -1.69 -13.51
N LEU A 338 8.13 -1.04 -14.60
CA LEU A 338 7.35 -0.94 -15.83
C LEU A 338 7.18 -2.30 -16.54
N ASP A 339 8.17 -3.18 -16.47
CA ASP A 339 8.07 -4.55 -16.98
C ASP A 339 7.07 -5.36 -16.16
N TRP A 340 7.13 -5.26 -14.82
CA TRP A 340 6.16 -5.88 -13.92
C TRP A 340 4.73 -5.38 -14.20
N LEU A 341 4.56 -4.05 -14.26
CA LEU A 341 3.25 -3.42 -14.51
C LEU A 341 2.69 -3.80 -15.87
N LYS A 342 3.55 -3.90 -16.89
CA LYS A 342 3.17 -4.32 -18.23
C LYS A 342 2.57 -5.72 -18.21
N LEU A 343 3.23 -6.68 -17.56
CA LEU A 343 2.73 -8.06 -17.46
C LEU A 343 1.37 -8.12 -16.77
N LYS A 344 1.18 -7.33 -15.71
CA LYS A 344 -0.07 -7.27 -14.96
C LYS A 344 -1.21 -6.67 -15.82
N LEU A 345 -0.96 -5.55 -16.50
CA LEU A 345 -1.93 -4.89 -17.38
C LEU A 345 -2.30 -5.76 -18.60
N GLU A 346 -1.32 -6.38 -19.26
CA GLU A 346 -1.58 -7.27 -20.39
C GLU A 346 -2.39 -8.51 -19.96
N SER A 347 -2.13 -9.05 -18.76
CA SER A 347 -2.94 -10.15 -18.22
C SER A 347 -4.39 -9.74 -17.93
N GLU A 348 -4.61 -8.52 -17.44
CA GLU A 348 -5.95 -7.99 -17.23
C GLU A 348 -6.70 -7.75 -18.54
N ILE A 349 -6.03 -7.22 -19.58
CA ILE A 349 -6.62 -6.99 -20.91
C ILE A 349 -7.07 -8.31 -21.55
N GLN A 350 -6.34 -9.40 -21.33
CA GLN A 350 -6.67 -10.72 -21.86
C GLN A 350 -7.91 -11.37 -21.22
N ARG A 351 -8.32 -10.91 -20.03
CA ARG A 351 -9.45 -11.45 -19.28
C ARG A 351 -10.65 -10.49 -19.46
N PRO A 352 -11.59 -10.79 -20.37
CA PRO A 352 -12.71 -9.89 -20.67
C PRO A 352 -13.56 -9.53 -19.44
#